data_AF-A0A1M6UQU2-F1
#
_entry.id   AF-A0A1M6UQU2-F1
#
_cell.length_a   1.000
_cell.length_b   1.000
_cell.length_c   1.000
_cell.angle_alpha   90.00
_cell.angle_beta   90.00
_cell.angle_gamma   90.00
#
_symmetry.space_group_name_H-M   'P 1'
#
loop_
_entity.id
_entity.type
_entity.pdbx_description
1 polymer ?
#
loop_
_entity_poly.entity_id
_entity_poly.type
_entity_poly.pdbx_seq_one_letter_code
_entity_poly.pdbx_strand_id
1 'polypeptide(L)' 'MGLFIMLARFVKLMLAAAIMLLFFRALIWPNTLDLLILMLLFIVFAVTFIGAP' A
#
# COMPACT_ATOMS: atom_id res chain seq x y z
N MET A 1 -16.84 -12.85 12.60
CA MET A 1 -16.68 -11.72 11.66
C MET A 1 -15.67 -10.67 12.13
N GLY A 2 -15.62 -10.28 13.42
CA GLY A 2 -14.73 -9.20 13.88
C GLY A 2 -13.21 -9.41 13.67
N LEU A 3 -12.72 -10.64 13.85
CA LEU A 3 -11.28 -10.95 13.72
C LEU A 3 -10.75 -10.76 12.29
N PHE A 4 -11.53 -11.18 11.28
CA PHE A 4 -11.20 -10.99 9.87
C PHE A 4 -11.23 -9.51 9.45
N ILE A 5 -12.14 -8.72 10.02
CA ILE A 5 -12.22 -7.27 9.78
C ILE A 5 -11.01 -6.54 10.39
N MET A 6 -10.63 -6.90 11.62
CA MET A 6 -9.42 -6.36 12.25
C MET A 6 -8.15 -6.73 11.47
N LEU A 7 -8.07 -7.98 11.00
CA LEU A 7 -6.94 -8.44 10.20
C LEU A 7 -6.87 -7.68 8.86
N ALA A 8 -8.00 -7.50 8.17
CA ALA A 8 -8.06 -6.72 6.94
C ALA A 8 -7.64 -5.25 7.14
N ARG A 9 -8.05 -4.63 8.25
CA ARG A 9 -7.59 -3.29 8.63
C ARG A 9 -6.08 -3.24 8.89
N PHE A 10 -5.54 -4.24 9.58
CA PHE A 10 -4.11 -4.32 9.85
C PHE A 10 -3.28 -4.47 8.56
N VAL A 11 -3.75 -5.28 7.62
CA VAL A 11 -3.12 -5.45 6.30
C VAL A 11 -3.15 -4.13 5.51
N LYS A 12 -4.25 -3.37 5.54
CA LYS A 12 -4.33 -2.04 4.91
C LYS A 12 -3.33 -1.05 5.52
N LEU A 13 -3.15 -1.08 6.84
CA LEU A 13 -2.16 -0.24 7.54
C LEU A 13 -0.73 -0.61 7.16
N MET A 14 -0.40 -1.91 7.11
CA MET A 14 0.90 -2.38 6.62
C MET A 14 1.15 -1.96 5.17
N LEU A 15 0.13 -2.06 4.32
CA LEU A 15 0.22 -1.66 2.91
C LEU A 15 0.50 -0.15 2.79
N ALA A 16 -0.21 0.68 3.56
CA ALA A 16 0.04 2.13 3.61
C ALA A 16 1.47 2.45 4.06
N ALA A 17 1.95 1.78 5.12
CA ALA A 17 3.30 1.96 5.63
C ALA A 17 4.36 1.56 4.59
N ALA A 18 4.15 0.44 3.89
CA ALA A 18 5.04 -0.01 2.82
C ALA A 18 5.13 0.99 1.67
N ILE A 19 3.98 1.52 1.22
CA ILE A 19 3.91 2.57 0.19
C ILE A 19 4.65 3.82 0.66
N MET A 20 4.46 4.25 1.90
CA MET A 20 5.12 5.44 2.45
C MET A 20 6.66 5.27 2.47
N LEU A 21 7.15 4.11 2.93
CA LEU A 21 8.59 3.82 2.97
C LEU A 21 9.20 3.79 1.56
N LEU A 22 8.52 3.14 0.60
CA LEU A 22 8.94 3.11 -0.80
C LEU A 22 8.94 4.51 -1.43
N PHE A 23 7.95 5.33 -1.09
CA PHE A 23 7.85 6.71 -1.55
C PHE A 23 9.03 7.56 -1.06
N PHE A 24 9.38 7.47 0.23
CA PHE A 24 10.57 8.15 0.76
C PHE A 24 11.86 7.68 0.09
N ARG A 25 12.00 6.38 -0.13
CA ARG A 25 13.16 5.82 -0.83
C ARG A 25 13.24 6.34 -2.27
N ALA A 26 12.12 6.36 -3.00
CA ALA A 26 12.05 6.84 -4.37
C ALA A 26 12.33 8.35 -4.49
N LEU A 27 12.04 9.13 -3.44
CA LEU A 27 12.38 10.56 -3.38
C LEU A 27 13.89 10.79 -3.28
N ILE A 28 14.59 9.97 -2.47
CA ILE A 28 16.02 10.10 -2.23
C ILE A 28 16.83 9.52 -3.40
N TRP A 29 16.40 8.38 -3.94
CA TRP A 29 17.09 7.68 -5.02
C TRP A 29 16.09 7.21 -6.07
N PRO A 30 15.72 8.07 -7.03
CA PRO A 30 14.70 7.76 -8.01
C PRO A 30 15.15 6.63 -8.93
N ASN A 31 14.47 5.49 -8.84
CA ASN A 31 14.60 4.37 -9.76
C ASN A 31 13.26 4.13 -10.45
N THR A 32 13.28 3.91 -11.77
CA THR A 32 12.10 3.60 -12.57
C THR A 32 11.34 2.38 -12.02
N LEU A 33 12.05 1.37 -11.51
CA LEU A 33 11.42 0.19 -10.90
C LEU A 33 10.68 0.54 -9.60
N ASP A 34 11.24 1.42 -8.76
CA ASP A 34 10.62 1.82 -7.50
C ASP A 34 9.32 2.61 -7.76
N LEU A 35 9.32 3.47 -8.78
CA LEU A 35 8.12 4.18 -9.24
C LEU A 35 7.04 3.22 -9.78
N LEU A 36 7.43 2.23 -10.57
CA LEU A 36 6.50 1.24 -11.12
C LEU A 36 5.86 0.40 -10.00
N ILE A 37 6.66 -0.01 -9.02
CA ILE A 37 6.18 -0.72 -7.82
C ILE A 37 5.23 0.17 -7.01
N LEU A 38 5.57 1.45 -6.80
CA LEU A 38 4.69 2.42 -6.14
C LEU A 38 3.33 2.53 -6.82
N MET A 39 3.31 2.61 -8.15
CA MET A 39 2.08 2.68 -8.92
C MET A 39 1.23 1.40 -8.76
N LEU A 40 1.85 0.21 -8.82
CA LEU A 40 1.15 -1.06 -8.61
C LEU A 40 0.57 -1.17 -7.19
N LEU A 41 1.37 -0.85 -6.17
CA LEU A 41 0.92 -0.89 -4.78
C LEU A 41 -0.19 0.13 -4.52
N PHE A 42 -0.13 1.30 -5.15
CA PHE A 42 -1.19 2.31 -5.05
C PHE A 42 -2.50 1.82 -5.66
N ILE A 43 -2.47 1.12 -6.80
CA ILE A 43 -3.65 0.50 -7.40
C ILE A 43 -4.23 -0.56 -6.46
N VAL A 44 -3.39 -1.44 -5.89
CA VAL A 44 -3.81 -2.45 -4.91
C VAL A 44 -4.43 -1.78 -3.68
N PHE A 45 -3.85 -0.68 -3.20
CA PHE A 45 -4.39 0.12 -2.10
C PHE A 45 -5.77 0.70 -2.45
N ALA A 46 -5.93 1.31 -3.62
CA ALA A 46 -7.21 1.85 -4.07
C ALA A 46 -8.28 0.76 -4.18
N VAL A 47 -7.96 -0.38 -4.80
CA VAL A 47 -8.89 -1.52 -4.96
C VAL A 47 -9.30 -2.11 -3.61
N THR A 48 -8.36 -2.27 -2.68
CA THR A 48 -8.65 -2.78 -1.33
C THR A 48 -9.45 -1.81 -0.45
N PHE A 49 -9.45 -0.51 -0.77
CA PHE A 49 -10.33 0.47 -0.14
C PHE A 49 -11.70 0.59 -0.81
N ILE A 50 -11.79 0.43 -2.14
CA ILE A 50 -13.06 0.48 -2.89
C ILE A 50 -13.90 -0.78 -2.66
N GLY A 51 -13.27 -1.95 -2.57
CA GLY A 51 -13.96 -3.25 -2.43
C GLY A 51 -14.30 -3.67 -1.00
N ALA A 52 -14.10 -2.81 0.00
CA ALA A 52 -14.31 -3.15 1.40
C ALA A 52 -15.39 -2.27 2.06
N PRO A 53 -16.26 -2.83 2.92
CA PRO A 53 -16.95 -2.05 3.94
C PRO A 53 -15.97 -1.51 5.01
#